data_AF-A2F836-F1
#
_entry.id   AF-A2F836-F1
#
_cell.length_a   1.000
_cell.length_b   1.000
_cell.length_c   1.000
_cell.angle_alpha   90.00
_cell.angle_beta   90.00
_cell.angle_gamma   90.00
#
_symmetry.space_group_name_H-M   'P 1'
#
loop_
_entity.id
_entity.type
_entity.pdbx_description
1 polymer ?
#
loop_
_entity_poly.entity_id
_entity_poly.type
_entity_poly.pdbx_seq_one_letter_code
_entity_poly.pdbx_strand_id
1 'polypeptide(L)'
;MIRRGYLFDAIISHSAVVFGVRTLNEDIIKYLKEKTIPLLKVALSDDKSVIGSHAFQSLQVGASELNQAVLQSDIFRNIALELLTDQTTPEYTIGRLASLTQTFLLNSPEEAQPELGFIFHFLRYCGNPTVFNFWETITGDPRAEKSQQWLLDMGYSEYVARELHNFDPSYESKSENKFIDPILTKLFCIYQIIFKSATNPLLASGFRTQEIIDAVKQGLKNPPDFIISAQWKALNSLCTAETEFMMRDLIPKALQYLSEPMTYLAQYRVSALDFIVLMMDFYPSCFSTLKRSMLLQNLTVLILQFQETTILHSSFRNFVKKALTDNDYAEVVVTIYSPIMMDIAHRHQNKVLSPTCFEIMDYFIEQSKKNPVIKKALATNPEWNEFFKKDFPEYKKLLDSSYGGYLSGKVVMIFKELFH
;
A
#
# COMPACT_ATOMS: atom_id res chain seq x y z
N MET A 1 34.26 35.59 17.94
CA MET A 1 33.05 34.77 17.66
C MET A 1 32.01 35.54 16.85
N ILE A 2 31.60 36.75 17.26
CA ILE A 2 30.52 37.54 16.63
C ILE A 2 30.73 37.77 15.12
N ARG A 3 31.92 38.16 14.65
CA ARG A 3 32.18 38.37 13.20
C ARG A 3 32.15 37.11 12.32
N ARG A 4 32.33 35.91 12.89
CA ARG A 4 32.32 34.64 12.11
C ARG A 4 30.90 34.11 11.86
N GLY A 5 29.94 34.41 12.73
CA GLY A 5 28.53 34.05 12.56
C GLY A 5 27.88 34.79 11.40
N TYR A 6 28.06 36.11 11.34
CA TYR A 6 27.53 36.95 10.25
C TYR A 6 28.00 36.52 8.85
N LEU A 7 29.23 36.00 8.73
CA LEU A 7 29.76 35.54 7.45
C LEU A 7 29.09 34.23 6.99
N PHE A 8 28.79 33.31 7.92
CA PHE A 8 28.10 32.06 7.60
C PHE A 8 26.66 32.34 7.13
N ASP A 9 25.92 33.14 7.89
CA ASP A 9 24.54 33.47 7.59
C ASP A 9 24.40 34.21 6.24
N ALA A 10 25.34 35.11 5.94
CA ALA A 10 25.39 35.82 4.66
C ALA A 10 25.70 34.90 3.47
N ILE A 11 26.51 33.86 3.66
CA ILE A 11 26.85 32.89 2.61
C ILE A 11 25.66 31.95 2.38
N ILE A 12 25.13 31.32 3.43
CA ILE A 12 24.04 30.35 3.32
C ILE A 12 22.74 30.97 2.81
N SER A 13 22.46 32.24 3.14
CA SER A 13 21.27 32.92 2.62
C SER A 13 21.31 33.12 1.09
N HIS A 14 22.46 32.97 0.43
CA HIS A 14 22.56 33.10 -1.02
C HIS A 14 22.16 31.81 -1.75
N SER A 15 21.23 31.92 -2.70
CA SER A 15 20.74 30.79 -3.53
C SER A 15 21.82 30.05 -4.33
N ALA A 16 22.96 30.69 -4.59
CA ALA A 16 24.09 30.11 -5.31
C ALA A 16 24.74 28.97 -4.54
N VAL A 17 24.60 28.93 -3.21
CA VAL A 17 25.13 27.83 -2.38
C VAL A 17 24.42 26.52 -2.72
N VAL A 18 23.09 26.51 -2.72
CA VAL A 18 22.31 25.30 -3.05
C VAL A 18 22.59 24.83 -4.48
N PHE A 19 22.67 25.77 -5.43
CA PHE A 19 23.03 25.46 -6.81
C PHE A 19 24.45 24.88 -6.90
N GLY A 20 25.41 25.47 -6.19
CA GLY A 20 26.79 25.02 -6.13
C GLY A 20 26.94 23.61 -5.57
N VAL A 21 26.17 23.25 -4.53
CA VAL A 21 26.17 21.87 -4.02
C VAL A 21 25.56 20.90 -5.05
N ARG A 22 24.48 21.30 -5.73
CA ARG A 22 23.86 20.47 -6.80
C ARG A 22 24.79 20.24 -7.98
N THR A 23 25.62 21.22 -8.32
CA THR A 23 26.63 21.12 -9.39
C THR A 23 27.97 20.57 -8.92
N LEU A 24 28.05 20.09 -7.66
CA LEU A 24 29.25 19.53 -7.05
C LEU A 24 30.46 20.48 -7.07
N ASN A 25 30.23 21.77 -6.86
CA ASN A 25 31.30 22.76 -6.77
C ASN A 25 32.20 22.49 -5.54
N GLU A 26 33.48 22.20 -5.79
CA GLU A 26 34.45 21.79 -4.78
C GLU A 26 34.65 22.84 -3.68
N ASP A 27 34.74 24.12 -4.02
CA ASP A 27 34.98 25.19 -3.05
C ASP A 27 33.81 25.36 -2.09
N ILE A 28 32.57 25.30 -2.62
CA ILE A 28 31.35 25.39 -1.81
C ILE A 28 31.23 24.16 -0.92
N ILE A 29 31.44 22.95 -1.45
CA ILE A 29 31.40 21.71 -0.66
C ILE A 29 32.45 21.75 0.45
N LYS A 30 33.69 22.13 0.13
CA LYS A 30 34.79 22.26 1.10
C LYS A 30 34.44 23.25 2.20
N TYR A 31 33.91 24.43 1.84
CA TYR A 31 33.46 25.42 2.82
C TYR A 31 32.37 24.85 3.75
N LEU A 32 31.36 24.17 3.19
CA LEU A 32 30.27 23.60 3.98
C LEU A 32 30.75 22.47 4.91
N LYS A 33 31.71 21.64 4.48
CA LYS A 33 32.34 20.61 5.31
C LYS A 33 33.04 21.20 6.54
N GLU A 34 33.72 22.34 6.39
CA GLU A 34 34.33 23.07 7.51
C GLU A 34 33.28 23.71 8.45
N LYS A 35 32.02 23.78 8.01
CA LYS A 35 30.89 24.41 8.71
C LYS A 35 29.74 23.44 8.98
N THR A 36 30.00 22.13 9.02
CA THR A 36 28.96 21.12 9.20
C THR A 36 28.12 21.31 10.46
N ILE A 37 28.73 21.70 11.59
CA ILE A 37 28.00 21.90 12.87
C ILE A 37 26.97 23.05 12.78
N PRO A 38 27.35 24.29 12.44
CA PRO A 38 26.37 25.36 12.28
C PRO A 38 25.37 25.07 11.16
N LEU A 39 25.79 24.39 10.08
CA LEU A 39 24.89 23.97 9.00
C LEU A 39 23.79 23.02 9.49
N LEU A 40 24.14 21.99 10.25
CA LEU A 40 23.18 21.04 10.83
C LEU A 40 22.26 21.72 11.83
N LYS A 41 22.80 22.53 12.74
CA LYS A 41 22.00 23.26 13.74
C LYS A 41 20.98 24.18 13.08
N VAL A 42 21.37 24.90 12.03
CA VAL A 42 20.45 25.80 11.32
C VAL A 42 19.43 25.01 10.50
N ALA A 43 19.85 23.95 9.80
CA ALA A 43 18.95 23.09 9.03
C ALA A 43 17.84 22.44 9.90
N LEU A 44 18.20 22.01 11.11
CA LEU A 44 17.33 21.33 12.07
C LEU A 44 16.79 22.25 13.19
N SER A 45 16.95 23.57 13.05
CA SER A 45 16.34 24.53 13.98
C SER A 45 14.89 24.83 13.61
N ASP A 46 14.18 25.50 14.53
CA ASP A 46 12.86 26.10 14.25
C ASP A 46 12.95 27.34 13.32
N ASP A 47 14.08 27.53 12.64
CA ASP A 47 14.28 28.65 11.72
C ASP A 47 13.58 28.41 10.37
N LYS A 48 12.52 29.19 10.15
CA LYS A 48 11.76 29.27 8.89
C LYS A 48 12.35 30.27 7.90
N SER A 49 13.51 30.85 8.20
CA SER A 49 14.21 31.75 7.29
C SER A 49 14.74 31.04 6.04
N VAL A 50 15.21 31.88 5.10
CA VAL A 50 15.95 31.43 3.92
C VAL A 50 17.20 30.66 4.32
N ILE A 51 17.85 31.02 5.44
CA ILE A 51 19.08 30.36 5.91
C ILE A 51 18.77 28.91 6.32
N GLY A 52 17.76 28.70 7.16
CA GLY A 52 17.30 27.36 7.55
C GLY A 52 16.93 26.50 6.34
N SER A 53 16.23 27.09 5.37
CA SER A 53 15.79 26.39 4.16
C SER A 53 16.95 26.02 3.24
N HIS A 54 17.89 26.94 2.98
CA HIS A 54 19.07 26.65 2.15
C HIS A 54 20.05 25.69 2.83
N ALA A 55 20.21 25.78 4.15
CA ALA A 55 21.01 24.83 4.92
C ALA A 55 20.45 23.41 4.78
N PHE A 56 19.15 23.24 4.99
CA PHE A 56 18.47 21.96 4.79
C PHE A 56 18.60 21.45 3.35
N GLN A 57 18.30 22.30 2.35
CA GLN A 57 18.40 21.90 0.93
C GLN A 57 19.81 21.49 0.53
N SER A 58 20.84 22.19 1.03
CA SER A 58 22.24 21.87 0.73
C SER A 58 22.61 20.47 1.24
N LEU A 59 22.14 20.09 2.43
CA LEU A 59 22.33 18.75 2.98
C LEU A 59 21.49 17.70 2.24
N GLN A 60 20.26 18.04 1.86
CA GLN A 60 19.32 17.15 1.18
C GLN A 60 19.77 16.76 -0.24
N VAL A 61 20.64 17.55 -0.89
CA VAL A 61 21.27 17.15 -2.16
C VAL A 61 22.04 15.83 -2.01
N GLY A 62 22.59 15.58 -0.81
CA GLY A 62 23.24 14.33 -0.48
C GLY A 62 24.58 14.14 -1.20
N ALA A 63 25.36 15.22 -1.34
CA ALA A 63 26.73 15.15 -1.85
C ALA A 63 27.60 14.31 -0.91
N SER A 64 28.25 13.26 -1.45
CA SER A 64 28.95 12.23 -0.67
C SER A 64 29.93 12.80 0.36
N GLU A 65 30.75 13.77 -0.03
CA GLU A 65 31.72 14.37 0.88
C GLU A 65 31.11 15.15 2.05
N LEU A 66 29.95 15.77 1.83
CA LEU A 66 29.23 16.50 2.86
C LEU A 66 28.50 15.53 3.79
N ASN A 67 27.91 14.46 3.24
CA ASN A 67 27.33 13.36 4.02
C ASN A 67 28.38 12.74 4.95
N GLN A 68 29.56 12.42 4.42
CA GLN A 68 30.65 11.87 5.22
C GLN A 68 31.06 12.83 6.34
N ALA A 69 31.17 14.13 6.07
CA ALA A 69 31.50 15.11 7.11
C ALA A 69 30.41 15.22 8.20
N VAL A 70 29.13 15.05 7.85
CA VAL A 70 28.01 14.99 8.80
C VAL A 70 28.08 13.73 9.66
N LEU A 71 28.22 12.57 9.00
CA LEU A 71 28.15 11.24 9.62
C LEU A 71 29.40 10.89 10.43
N GLN A 72 30.58 11.43 10.09
CA GLN A 72 31.80 11.22 10.90
C GLN A 72 31.74 11.88 12.29
N SER A 73 30.73 12.73 12.54
CA SER A 73 30.54 13.36 13.83
C SER A 73 29.34 12.77 14.56
N ASP A 74 29.49 12.46 15.85
CA ASP A 74 28.37 12.08 16.72
C ASP A 74 27.30 13.19 16.83
N ILE A 75 27.56 14.36 16.26
CA ILE A 75 26.73 15.57 16.37
C ILE A 75 25.36 15.36 15.72
N PHE A 76 25.30 14.72 14.55
CA PHE A 76 24.02 14.46 13.90
C PHE A 76 23.15 13.54 14.76
N ARG A 77 23.73 12.44 15.25
CA ARG A 77 23.08 11.49 16.15
C ARG A 77 22.60 12.16 17.44
N ASN A 78 23.43 13.00 18.06
CA ASN A 78 23.08 13.70 19.29
C ASN A 78 21.93 14.70 19.08
N ILE A 79 21.98 15.50 18.01
CA ILE A 79 20.89 16.43 17.66
C ILE A 79 19.60 15.65 17.37
N ALA A 80 19.68 14.54 16.64
CA ALA A 80 18.53 13.71 16.32
C ALA A 80 17.85 13.16 17.58
N LEU A 81 18.64 12.62 18.52
CA LEU A 81 18.12 12.10 19.79
C LEU A 81 17.49 13.19 20.66
N GLU A 82 18.09 14.38 20.73
CA GLU A 82 17.52 15.53 21.43
C GLU A 82 16.15 15.89 20.84
N LEU A 83 16.05 16.04 19.52
CA LEU A 83 14.80 16.39 18.83
C LEU A 83 13.71 15.30 18.96
N LEU A 84 14.09 14.02 18.93
CA LEU A 84 13.16 12.89 18.97
C LEU A 84 12.71 12.49 20.39
N THR A 85 13.39 13.00 21.42
CA THR A 85 12.99 12.79 22.81
C THR A 85 12.19 13.96 23.37
N ASP A 86 12.38 15.16 22.83
CA ASP A 86 11.60 16.34 23.19
C ASP A 86 10.20 16.30 22.53
N GLN A 87 9.16 16.30 23.36
CA GLN A 87 7.76 16.32 22.92
C GLN A 87 7.32 17.69 22.37
N THR A 88 8.13 18.74 22.62
CA THR A 88 7.85 20.10 22.15
C THR A 88 8.45 20.40 20.79
N THR A 89 9.26 19.48 20.23
CA THR A 89 9.87 19.63 18.92
C THR A 89 8.80 19.82 17.83
N PRO A 90 8.89 20.88 17.00
CA PRO A 90 7.94 21.09 15.91
C PRO A 90 7.92 19.94 14.89
N GLU A 91 6.73 19.55 14.43
CA GLU A 91 6.56 18.44 13.49
C GLU A 91 7.37 18.60 12.19
N TYR A 92 7.51 19.83 11.69
CA TYR A 92 8.27 20.07 10.47
C TYR A 92 9.78 19.86 10.67
N THR A 93 10.31 20.07 11.88
CA THR A 93 11.70 19.79 12.24
C THR A 93 11.96 18.28 12.26
N ILE A 94 11.03 17.51 12.83
CA ILE A 94 11.05 16.04 12.74
C ILE A 94 11.00 15.59 11.27
N GLY A 95 10.18 16.25 10.44
CA GLY A 95 10.12 15.99 9.00
C GLY A 95 11.45 16.25 8.29
N ARG A 96 12.12 17.38 8.56
CA ARG A 96 13.46 17.67 8.03
C ARG A 96 14.47 16.60 8.46
N LEU A 97 14.45 16.22 9.74
CA LEU A 97 15.34 15.17 10.26
C LEU A 97 15.12 13.84 9.54
N ALA A 98 13.88 13.40 9.34
CA ALA A 98 13.55 12.19 8.60
C ALA A 98 14.01 12.26 7.13
N SER A 99 13.84 13.41 6.46
CA SER A 99 14.28 13.57 5.07
C SER A 99 15.80 13.54 4.91
N LEU A 100 16.55 14.16 5.84
CA LEU A 100 18.01 14.06 5.83
C LEU A 100 18.48 12.63 6.10
N THR A 101 17.87 11.97 7.08
CA THR A 101 18.16 10.56 7.39
C THR A 101 17.90 9.67 6.17
N GLN A 102 16.78 9.88 5.47
CA GLN A 102 16.47 9.18 4.21
C GLN A 102 17.59 9.36 3.19
N THR A 103 18.04 10.61 3.00
CA THR A 103 19.08 10.97 2.04
C THR A 103 20.39 10.25 2.36
N PHE A 104 20.77 10.20 3.64
CA PHE A 104 21.99 9.51 4.07
C PHE A 104 21.91 8.00 3.87
N LEU A 105 20.78 7.37 4.23
CA LEU A 105 20.59 5.93 4.03
C LEU A 105 20.51 5.51 2.56
N LEU A 106 20.10 6.41 1.66
CA LEU A 106 20.05 6.13 0.22
C LEU A 106 21.39 6.39 -0.48
N ASN A 107 22.11 7.45 -0.10
CA ASN A 107 23.32 7.88 -0.81
C ASN A 107 24.62 7.35 -0.19
N SER A 108 24.63 7.03 1.10
CA SER A 108 25.83 6.64 1.86
C SER A 108 25.50 5.63 2.97
N PRO A 109 24.87 4.48 2.64
CA PRO A 109 24.34 3.54 3.64
C PRO A 109 25.42 2.98 4.57
N GLU A 110 26.62 2.69 4.08
CA GLU A 110 27.69 2.09 4.89
C GLU A 110 28.20 3.05 5.98
N GLU A 111 28.31 4.33 5.66
CA GLU A 111 28.67 5.36 6.63
C GLU A 111 27.49 5.75 7.54
N ALA A 112 26.26 5.66 7.04
CA ALA A 112 25.07 6.10 7.74
C ALA A 112 24.61 5.10 8.81
N GLN A 113 24.58 3.80 8.51
CA GLN A 113 24.00 2.78 9.40
C GLN A 113 24.54 2.80 10.85
N PRO A 114 25.85 2.93 11.11
CA PRO A 114 26.38 2.97 12.48
C PRO A 114 25.87 4.17 13.30
N GLU A 115 25.55 5.28 12.64
CA GLU A 115 25.21 6.56 13.26
C GLU A 115 23.71 6.78 13.42
N LEU A 116 22.91 6.04 12.65
CA LEU A 116 21.48 6.25 12.53
C LEU A 116 20.64 5.26 13.33
N GLY A 117 21.18 4.64 14.39
CA GLY A 117 20.41 3.75 15.27
C GLY A 117 19.17 4.39 15.90
N PHE A 118 19.09 5.73 15.94
CA PHE A 118 17.92 6.46 16.44
C PHE A 118 16.68 6.35 15.54
N ILE A 119 16.79 5.84 14.30
CA ILE A 119 15.66 5.84 13.35
C ILE A 119 14.42 5.14 13.89
N PHE A 120 14.55 4.18 14.80
CA PHE A 120 13.39 3.50 15.39
C PHE A 120 12.49 4.45 16.19
N HIS A 121 13.03 5.57 16.71
CA HIS A 121 12.23 6.61 17.34
C HIS A 121 11.29 7.32 16.35
N PHE A 122 11.57 7.30 15.04
CA PHE A 122 10.65 7.83 14.03
C PHE A 122 9.32 7.08 13.98
N LEU A 123 9.24 5.82 14.42
CA LEU A 123 7.97 5.10 14.45
C LEU A 123 6.93 5.80 15.34
N ARG A 124 7.38 6.49 16.41
CA ARG A 124 6.48 7.29 17.27
C ARG A 124 5.84 8.46 16.53
N TYR A 125 6.54 8.97 15.52
CA TYR A 125 6.16 10.12 14.70
C TYR A 125 5.66 9.73 13.31
N CYS A 126 5.36 8.46 13.06
CA CYS A 126 4.96 8.01 11.71
C CYS A 126 3.64 8.61 11.21
N GLY A 127 2.84 9.25 12.07
CA GLY A 127 1.72 10.08 11.62
C GLY A 127 2.13 11.35 10.87
N ASN A 128 3.38 11.80 11.02
CA ASN A 128 3.94 12.89 10.23
C ASN A 128 4.19 12.41 8.78
N PRO A 129 3.67 13.11 7.75
CA PRO A 129 3.78 12.66 6.36
C PRO A 129 5.21 12.45 5.86
N THR A 130 6.17 13.25 6.32
CA THR A 130 7.57 13.13 5.90
C THR A 130 8.24 11.92 6.55
N VAL A 131 7.90 11.65 7.81
CA VAL A 131 8.36 10.46 8.53
C VAL A 131 7.75 9.20 7.95
N PHE A 132 6.47 9.22 7.60
CA PHE A 132 5.84 8.12 6.90
C PHE A 132 6.50 7.86 5.54
N ASN A 133 6.77 8.91 4.76
CA ASN A 133 7.47 8.82 3.48
C ASN A 133 8.89 8.25 3.64
N PHE A 134 9.59 8.58 4.74
CA PHE A 134 10.86 7.96 5.09
C PHE A 134 10.71 6.44 5.20
N TRP A 135 9.76 5.95 5.99
CA TRP A 135 9.54 4.51 6.13
C TRP A 135 9.08 3.84 4.84
N GLU A 136 8.16 4.46 4.10
CA GLU A 136 7.72 3.94 2.80
C GLU A 136 8.90 3.82 1.81
N THR A 137 9.79 4.81 1.79
CA THR A 137 10.95 4.79 0.90
C THR A 137 11.95 3.72 1.33
N ILE A 138 12.36 3.71 2.60
CA ILE A 138 13.41 2.79 3.06
C ILE A 138 12.92 1.33 2.99
N THR A 139 11.63 1.06 3.23
CA THR A 139 11.09 -0.31 3.14
C THR A 139 10.66 -0.73 1.73
N GLY A 140 10.45 0.21 0.81
CA GLY A 140 9.88 -0.06 -0.51
C GLY A 140 10.79 0.20 -1.71
N ASP A 141 11.77 1.09 -1.59
CA ASP A 141 12.65 1.47 -2.71
C ASP A 141 13.79 0.45 -2.88
N PRO A 142 14.00 -0.13 -4.08
CA PRO A 142 15.13 -1.03 -4.34
C PRO A 142 16.50 -0.41 -4.06
N ARG A 143 16.64 0.92 -4.18
CA ARG A 143 17.89 1.63 -3.85
C ARG A 143 18.24 1.56 -2.36
N ALA A 144 17.26 1.25 -1.51
CA ALA A 144 17.44 1.11 -0.07
C ALA A 144 17.80 -0.32 0.36
N GLU A 145 18.13 -1.24 -0.55
CA GLU A 145 18.43 -2.66 -0.25
C GLU A 145 19.41 -2.84 0.92
N LYS A 146 20.54 -2.12 0.92
CA LYS A 146 21.51 -2.17 2.04
C LYS A 146 20.90 -1.76 3.37
N SER A 147 20.05 -0.74 3.36
CA SER A 147 19.33 -0.24 4.53
C SER A 147 18.22 -1.20 4.96
N GLN A 148 17.58 -1.91 4.03
CA GLN A 148 16.59 -2.95 4.32
C GLN A 148 17.24 -4.16 5.00
N GLN A 149 18.40 -4.60 4.50
CA GLN A 149 19.15 -5.68 5.15
C GLN A 149 19.55 -5.28 6.57
N TRP A 150 20.08 -4.07 6.75
CA TRP A 150 20.41 -3.56 8.08
C TRP A 150 19.19 -3.48 9.02
N LEU A 151 18.04 -3.04 8.53
CA LEU A 151 16.80 -3.05 9.31
C LEU A 151 16.40 -4.47 9.76
N LEU A 152 16.53 -5.45 8.88
CA LEU A 152 16.27 -6.85 9.21
C LEU A 152 17.22 -7.35 10.30
N ASP A 153 18.52 -7.09 10.15
CA ASP A 153 19.57 -7.50 11.10
C ASP A 153 19.37 -6.87 12.49
N MET A 154 18.82 -5.67 12.54
CA MET A 154 18.52 -4.93 13.79
C MET A 154 17.18 -5.33 14.43
N GLY A 155 16.44 -6.29 13.88
CA GLY A 155 15.14 -6.71 14.43
C GLY A 155 14.05 -5.65 14.28
N TYR A 156 14.07 -4.88 13.19
CA TYR A 156 13.13 -3.78 12.94
C TYR A 156 11.65 -4.13 13.17
N SER A 157 11.23 -5.35 12.82
CA SER A 157 9.85 -5.80 13.03
C SER A 157 9.42 -5.77 14.50
N GLU A 158 10.31 -6.10 15.44
CA GLU A 158 10.02 -6.06 16.88
C GLU A 158 9.71 -4.64 17.35
N TYR A 159 10.38 -3.63 16.79
CA TYR A 159 10.09 -2.23 17.10
C TYR A 159 8.72 -1.81 16.56
N VAL A 160 8.32 -2.32 15.39
CA VAL A 160 6.99 -2.06 14.83
C VAL A 160 5.89 -2.76 15.65
N ALA A 161 6.09 -4.01 16.06
CA ALA A 161 5.18 -4.75 16.94
C ALA A 161 4.96 -3.99 18.26
N ARG A 162 6.05 -3.51 18.89
CA ARG A 162 5.98 -2.74 20.13
C ARG A 162 5.13 -1.48 19.98
N GLU A 163 5.25 -0.77 18.86
CA GLU A 163 4.44 0.42 18.62
C GLU A 163 2.96 0.09 18.44
N LEU A 164 2.60 -1.07 17.87
CA LEU A 164 1.21 -1.56 17.84
C LEU A 164 0.69 -1.90 19.25
N HIS A 165 1.49 -2.58 20.07
CA HIS A 165 1.10 -2.93 21.44
C HIS A 165 0.89 -1.73 22.36
N ASN A 166 1.48 -0.58 22.03
CA ASN A 166 1.30 0.66 22.77
C ASN A 166 -0.06 1.34 22.51
N PHE A 167 -0.85 0.88 21.54
CA PHE A 167 -2.20 1.42 21.31
C PHE A 167 -3.19 0.84 22.31
N ASP A 168 -4.03 1.72 22.85
CA ASP A 168 -5.19 1.31 23.65
C ASP A 168 -6.30 0.76 22.72
N PRO A 169 -6.66 -0.54 22.82
CA PRO A 169 -7.71 -1.14 21.98
C PRO A 169 -9.10 -0.53 22.21
N SER A 170 -9.29 0.14 23.35
CA SER A 170 -10.52 0.84 23.72
C SER A 170 -10.56 2.31 23.27
N TYR A 171 -9.51 2.77 22.56
CA TYR A 171 -9.43 4.13 22.08
C TYR A 171 -10.60 4.49 21.14
N GLU A 172 -11.25 5.61 21.44
CA GLU A 172 -12.29 6.22 20.61
C GLU A 172 -11.92 7.68 20.31
N SER A 173 -11.84 8.01 19.02
CA SER A 173 -11.55 9.38 18.55
C SER A 173 -12.65 10.33 19.00
N LYS A 174 -12.23 11.43 19.65
CA LYS A 174 -13.12 12.55 20.00
C LYS A 174 -13.26 13.57 18.87
N SER A 175 -12.42 13.48 17.84
CA SER A 175 -12.50 14.36 16.68
C SER A 175 -13.75 14.08 15.86
N GLU A 176 -14.46 15.13 15.43
CA GLU A 176 -15.54 15.03 14.45
C GLU A 176 -15.03 14.43 13.14
N ASN A 177 -13.85 14.88 12.70
CA ASN A 177 -13.15 14.32 11.56
C ASN A 177 -12.10 13.31 12.03
N LYS A 178 -12.46 12.03 11.95
CA LYS A 178 -11.57 10.91 12.34
C LYS A 178 -10.30 10.80 11.48
N PHE A 179 -10.25 11.43 10.30
CA PHE A 179 -9.06 11.39 9.42
C PHE A 179 -7.91 12.28 9.90
N ILE A 180 -8.21 13.31 10.70
CA ILE A 180 -7.18 14.21 11.26
C ILE A 180 -6.80 13.82 12.69
N ASP A 181 -7.36 12.72 13.20
CA ASP A 181 -7.02 12.24 14.53
C ASP A 181 -5.58 11.70 14.53
N PRO A 182 -4.68 12.25 15.36
CA PRO A 182 -3.26 11.86 15.33
C PRO A 182 -3.03 10.39 15.70
N ILE A 183 -3.84 9.82 16.60
CA ILE A 183 -3.70 8.44 17.06
C ILE A 183 -4.15 7.50 15.95
N LEU A 184 -5.30 7.78 15.32
CA LEU A 184 -5.76 6.98 14.18
C LEU A 184 -4.82 7.10 12.98
N THR A 185 -4.29 8.29 12.71
CA THR A 185 -3.33 8.52 11.63
C THR A 185 -2.05 7.72 11.87
N LYS A 186 -1.52 7.73 13.09
CA LYS A 186 -0.35 6.91 13.46
C LYS A 186 -0.62 5.42 13.26
N LEU A 187 -1.77 4.92 13.74
CA LEU A 187 -2.15 3.51 13.57
C LEU A 187 -2.27 3.11 12.09
N PHE A 188 -2.91 3.97 11.28
CA PHE A 188 -3.00 3.80 9.83
C PHE A 188 -1.61 3.68 9.19
N CYS A 189 -0.70 4.58 9.53
CA CYS A 189 0.67 4.59 9.02
C CYS A 189 1.43 3.32 9.40
N ILE A 190 1.27 2.82 10.64
CA ILE A 190 1.90 1.56 11.06
C ILE A 190 1.39 0.37 10.25
N TYR A 191 0.08 0.27 10.01
CA TYR A 191 -0.45 -0.79 9.13
C TYR A 191 0.09 -0.70 7.70
N GLN A 192 0.26 0.51 7.15
CA GLN A 192 0.88 0.66 5.82
C GLN A 192 2.37 0.26 5.84
N ILE A 193 3.11 0.58 6.91
CA ILE A 193 4.50 0.16 7.09
C ILE A 193 4.61 -1.37 7.12
N ILE A 194 3.74 -2.04 7.87
CA ILE A 194 3.67 -3.51 7.92
C ILE A 194 3.35 -4.06 6.53
N PHE A 195 2.36 -3.50 5.84
CA PHE A 195 2.02 -3.90 4.48
C PHE A 195 3.23 -3.84 3.55
N LYS A 196 3.93 -2.69 3.51
CA LYS A 196 5.11 -2.50 2.64
C LYS A 196 6.22 -3.49 3.00
N SER A 197 6.51 -3.64 4.28
CA SER A 197 7.57 -4.54 4.76
C SER A 197 7.26 -6.01 4.50
N ALA A 198 6.00 -6.44 4.66
CA ALA A 198 5.57 -7.82 4.38
C ALA A 198 5.55 -8.17 2.87
N THR A 199 5.43 -7.15 2.00
CA THR A 199 5.56 -7.30 0.55
C THR A 199 6.99 -7.16 0.04
N ASN A 200 7.91 -6.65 0.86
CA ASN A 200 9.32 -6.52 0.50
C ASN A 200 10.02 -7.89 0.59
N PRO A 201 10.72 -8.36 -0.45
CA PRO A 201 11.35 -9.68 -0.45
C PRO A 201 12.37 -9.93 0.67
N LEU A 202 13.07 -8.89 1.14
CA LEU A 202 14.08 -8.99 2.20
C LEU A 202 13.46 -8.89 3.59
N LEU A 203 12.57 -7.92 3.80
CA LEU A 203 11.97 -7.66 5.11
C LEU A 203 10.84 -8.62 5.47
N ALA A 204 10.22 -9.26 4.48
CA ALA A 204 9.00 -10.05 4.67
C ALA A 204 9.14 -11.13 5.76
N SER A 205 10.28 -11.82 5.82
CA SER A 205 10.54 -12.86 6.81
C SER A 205 10.48 -12.34 8.25
N GLY A 206 10.95 -11.12 8.49
CA GLY A 206 10.90 -10.48 9.80
C GLY A 206 9.49 -10.07 10.23
N PHE A 207 8.58 -9.84 9.28
CA PHE A 207 7.20 -9.42 9.55
C PHE A 207 6.19 -10.56 9.57
N ARG A 208 6.47 -11.68 8.89
CA ARG A 208 5.59 -12.87 8.84
C ARG A 208 5.75 -13.75 10.08
N THR A 209 5.60 -13.14 11.26
CA THR A 209 5.74 -13.80 12.56
C THR A 209 4.41 -13.78 13.32
N GLN A 210 4.26 -14.73 14.25
CA GLN A 210 3.07 -14.81 15.11
C GLN A 210 2.86 -13.51 15.90
N GLU A 211 3.93 -12.91 16.42
CA GLU A 211 3.88 -11.66 17.20
C GLU A 211 3.28 -10.51 16.40
N ILE A 212 3.75 -10.29 15.15
CA ILE A 212 3.23 -9.23 14.28
C ILE A 212 1.77 -9.52 13.91
N ILE A 213 1.45 -10.77 13.57
CA ILE A 213 0.08 -11.16 13.19
C ILE A 213 -0.88 -10.93 14.37
N ASP A 214 -0.51 -11.32 15.59
CA ASP A 214 -1.33 -11.12 16.77
C ASP A 214 -1.49 -9.63 17.11
N ALA A 215 -0.41 -8.84 16.99
CA ALA A 215 -0.46 -7.40 17.17
C ALA A 215 -1.42 -6.73 16.16
N VAL A 216 -1.38 -7.14 14.89
CA VAL A 216 -2.31 -6.64 13.87
C VAL A 216 -3.73 -7.11 14.12
N LYS A 217 -3.95 -8.35 14.59
CA LYS A 217 -5.29 -8.91 14.90
C LYS A 217 -5.99 -8.16 16.03
N GLN A 218 -5.26 -7.69 17.04
CA GLN A 218 -5.80 -7.01 18.21
C GLN A 218 -6.71 -5.82 17.81
N GLY A 219 -6.18 -4.93 16.97
CA GLY A 219 -6.93 -3.79 16.41
C GLY A 219 -7.61 -2.88 17.45
N LEU A 220 -8.46 -1.98 16.97
CA LEU A 220 -9.36 -1.20 17.83
C LEU A 220 -10.72 -1.91 17.92
N LYS A 221 -11.45 -1.72 19.02
CA LYS A 221 -12.79 -2.30 19.21
C LYS A 221 -13.81 -1.76 18.19
N ASN A 222 -13.81 -0.44 17.96
CA ASN A 222 -14.74 0.26 17.08
C ASN A 222 -13.99 1.19 16.08
N PRO A 223 -13.13 0.65 15.19
CA PRO A 223 -12.33 1.49 14.32
C PRO A 223 -13.18 2.09 13.20
N PRO A 224 -12.84 3.29 12.68
CA PRO A 224 -13.42 3.76 11.43
C PRO A 224 -12.93 2.92 10.24
N ASP A 225 -13.71 2.93 9.16
CA ASP A 225 -13.51 2.10 7.97
C ASP A 225 -12.11 2.18 7.35
N PHE A 226 -11.47 3.35 7.37
CA PHE A 226 -10.12 3.51 6.80
C PHE A 226 -9.05 2.76 7.62
N ILE A 227 -9.25 2.63 8.94
CA ILE A 227 -8.40 1.84 9.83
C ILE A 227 -8.63 0.36 9.61
N ILE A 228 -9.89 -0.07 9.53
CA ILE A 228 -10.24 -1.47 9.21
C ILE A 228 -9.64 -1.86 7.85
N SER A 229 -9.74 -0.97 6.86
CA SER A 229 -9.19 -1.22 5.52
C SER A 229 -7.67 -1.35 5.53
N ALA A 230 -6.97 -0.51 6.29
CA ALA A 230 -5.51 -0.61 6.44
C ALA A 230 -5.10 -1.90 7.17
N GLN A 231 -5.83 -2.26 8.24
CA GLN A 231 -5.61 -3.49 9.00
C GLN A 231 -5.75 -4.73 8.12
N TRP A 232 -6.84 -4.86 7.35
CA TRP A 232 -7.04 -6.00 6.44
C TRP A 232 -6.00 -6.05 5.33
N LYS A 233 -5.60 -4.89 4.79
CA LYS A 233 -4.52 -4.84 3.81
C LYS A 233 -3.20 -5.36 4.38
N ALA A 234 -2.88 -5.02 5.62
CA ALA A 234 -1.71 -5.55 6.33
C ALA A 234 -1.84 -7.07 6.55
N LEU A 235 -2.99 -7.55 7.04
CA LEU A 235 -3.25 -8.98 7.22
C LEU A 235 -3.09 -9.77 5.92
N ASN A 236 -3.62 -9.26 4.81
CA ASN A 236 -3.49 -9.92 3.50
C ASN A 236 -2.03 -10.04 3.06
N SER A 237 -1.19 -9.02 3.32
CA SER A 237 0.24 -9.10 3.01
C SER A 237 1.04 -10.02 3.91
N LEU A 238 0.53 -10.30 5.12
CA LEU A 238 1.12 -11.24 6.06
C LEU A 238 0.68 -12.68 5.77
N CYS A 239 -0.41 -12.87 5.02
CA CYS A 239 -0.98 -14.18 4.69
C CYS A 239 -0.20 -14.90 3.59
N THR A 240 0.40 -16.02 3.96
CA THR A 240 1.22 -16.89 3.11
C THR A 240 0.94 -18.34 3.44
N ALA A 241 1.52 -19.27 2.69
CA ALA A 241 1.41 -20.69 2.98
C ALA A 241 2.00 -21.07 4.36
N GLU A 242 2.94 -20.29 4.89
CA GLU A 242 3.61 -20.53 6.16
C GLU A 242 2.90 -19.89 7.37
N THR A 243 2.03 -18.90 7.14
CA THR A 243 1.36 -18.11 8.20
C THR A 243 -0.16 -18.27 8.21
N GLU A 244 -0.72 -18.99 7.24
CA GLU A 244 -2.15 -19.27 7.10
C GLU A 244 -2.77 -19.80 8.39
N PHE A 245 -2.07 -20.69 9.12
CA PHE A 245 -2.58 -21.31 10.35
C PHE A 245 -2.81 -20.31 11.48
N MET A 246 -2.04 -19.22 11.50
CA MET A 246 -2.13 -18.13 12.47
C MET A 246 -3.37 -17.24 12.25
N MET A 247 -3.97 -17.33 11.06
CA MET A 247 -5.05 -16.45 10.59
C MET A 247 -6.35 -17.19 10.24
N ARG A 248 -6.43 -18.52 10.40
CA ARG A 248 -7.64 -19.32 10.07
C ARG A 248 -8.88 -18.84 10.81
N ASP A 249 -8.72 -18.34 12.03
CA ASP A 249 -9.78 -17.78 12.88
C ASP A 249 -10.38 -16.49 12.34
N LEU A 250 -9.75 -15.85 11.34
CA LEU A 250 -10.28 -14.66 10.66
C LEU A 250 -11.28 -14.99 9.55
N ILE A 251 -11.37 -16.24 9.08
CA ILE A 251 -12.30 -16.64 8.02
C ILE A 251 -13.76 -16.32 8.40
N PRO A 252 -14.27 -16.68 9.59
CA PRO A 252 -15.65 -16.33 9.98
C PRO A 252 -15.89 -14.80 9.98
N LYS A 253 -14.91 -14.02 10.41
CA LYS A 253 -14.99 -12.54 10.43
C LYS A 253 -15.02 -11.97 9.01
N ALA A 254 -14.22 -12.50 8.09
CA ALA A 254 -14.27 -12.13 6.68
C ALA A 254 -15.64 -12.43 6.05
N LEU A 255 -16.19 -13.62 6.33
CA LEU A 255 -17.52 -14.01 5.87
C LEU A 255 -18.62 -13.11 6.44
N GLN A 256 -18.52 -12.74 7.72
CA GLN A 256 -19.43 -11.79 8.36
C GLN A 256 -19.43 -10.45 7.61
N TYR A 257 -18.25 -9.86 7.35
CA TYR A 257 -18.14 -8.61 6.60
C TYR A 257 -18.67 -8.67 5.16
N LEU A 258 -18.78 -9.84 4.56
CA LEU A 258 -19.39 -9.99 3.23
C LEU A 258 -20.90 -10.23 3.30
N SER A 259 -21.43 -10.56 4.48
CA SER A 259 -22.85 -10.88 4.70
C SER A 259 -23.67 -9.74 5.31
N GLU A 260 -23.03 -8.84 6.05
CA GLU A 260 -23.72 -7.73 6.71
C GLU A 260 -24.34 -6.76 5.70
N PRO A 261 -25.60 -6.33 5.90
CA PRO A 261 -26.22 -5.30 5.06
C PRO A 261 -25.39 -4.02 5.06
N MET A 262 -25.25 -3.38 3.90
CA MET A 262 -24.53 -2.12 3.77
C MET A 262 -25.18 -1.20 2.73
N THR A 263 -25.03 0.10 2.90
CA THR A 263 -25.48 1.11 1.94
C THR A 263 -24.34 1.61 1.04
N TYR A 264 -23.09 1.45 1.48
CA TYR A 264 -21.88 1.77 0.74
C TYR A 264 -20.85 0.65 0.91
N LEU A 265 -19.97 0.50 -0.07
CA LEU A 265 -18.94 -0.53 -0.07
C LEU A 265 -17.61 0.05 0.43
N ALA A 266 -17.22 -0.32 1.64
CA ALA A 266 -15.91 0.00 2.19
C ALA A 266 -14.81 -0.95 1.67
N GLN A 267 -13.57 -0.45 1.54
CA GLN A 267 -12.45 -1.19 0.97
C GLN A 267 -12.08 -2.46 1.76
N TYR A 268 -12.30 -2.48 3.09
CA TYR A 268 -12.03 -3.67 3.89
C TYR A 268 -12.88 -4.88 3.50
N ARG A 269 -14.07 -4.67 2.90
CA ARG A 269 -14.92 -5.78 2.44
C ARG A 269 -14.34 -6.46 1.22
N VAL A 270 -13.78 -5.68 0.30
CA VAL A 270 -12.98 -6.23 -0.81
C VAL A 270 -11.76 -6.95 -0.26
N SER A 271 -11.07 -6.35 0.71
CA SER A 271 -9.89 -6.96 1.33
C SER A 271 -10.23 -8.27 2.06
N ALA A 272 -11.42 -8.39 2.66
CA ALA A 272 -11.92 -9.62 3.25
C ALA A 272 -12.23 -10.71 2.21
N LEU A 273 -12.73 -10.33 1.02
CA LEU A 273 -12.85 -11.27 -0.09
C LEU A 273 -11.48 -11.73 -0.58
N ASP A 274 -10.54 -10.80 -0.77
CA ASP A 274 -9.15 -11.14 -1.15
C ASP A 274 -8.50 -12.07 -0.11
N PHE A 275 -8.75 -11.86 1.18
CA PHE A 275 -8.30 -12.76 2.24
C PHE A 275 -8.86 -14.18 2.06
N ILE A 276 -10.16 -14.31 1.77
CA ILE A 276 -10.77 -15.62 1.50
C ILE A 276 -10.10 -16.29 0.30
N VAL A 277 -9.81 -15.55 -0.77
CA VAL A 277 -9.09 -16.09 -1.93
C VAL A 277 -7.72 -16.62 -1.53
N LEU A 278 -6.94 -15.87 -0.74
CA LEU A 278 -5.65 -16.33 -0.22
C LEU A 278 -5.81 -17.60 0.64
N MET A 279 -6.83 -17.66 1.50
CA MET A 279 -7.09 -18.84 2.32
C MET A 279 -7.54 -20.06 1.49
N MET A 280 -8.16 -19.86 0.32
CA MET A 280 -8.45 -20.96 -0.61
C MET A 280 -7.17 -21.50 -1.27
N ASP A 281 -6.13 -20.69 -1.42
CA ASP A 281 -4.81 -21.12 -1.89
C ASP A 281 -4.06 -21.91 -0.81
N PHE A 282 -3.99 -21.37 0.41
CA PHE A 282 -3.11 -21.89 1.46
C PHE A 282 -3.77 -22.91 2.39
N TYR A 283 -5.10 -22.92 2.50
CA TYR A 283 -5.83 -23.77 3.43
C TYR A 283 -6.97 -24.53 2.73
N PRO A 284 -6.74 -25.76 2.23
CA PRO A 284 -7.74 -26.52 1.46
C PRO A 284 -9.09 -26.71 2.16
N SER A 285 -9.11 -26.85 3.49
CA SER A 285 -10.37 -26.95 4.25
C SER A 285 -11.22 -25.66 4.22
N CYS A 286 -10.67 -24.54 3.71
CA CYS A 286 -11.43 -23.32 3.42
C CYS A 286 -12.63 -23.64 2.52
N PHE A 287 -12.45 -24.44 1.45
CA PHE A 287 -13.54 -24.81 0.54
C PHE A 287 -14.72 -25.48 1.27
N SER A 288 -14.45 -26.35 2.25
CA SER A 288 -15.50 -26.98 3.05
C SER A 288 -16.28 -25.97 3.89
N THR A 289 -15.61 -24.96 4.44
CA THR A 289 -16.27 -23.85 5.15
C THR A 289 -17.12 -23.01 4.20
N LEU A 290 -16.59 -22.67 3.02
CA LEU A 290 -17.30 -21.86 2.03
C LEU A 290 -18.54 -22.57 1.47
N LYS A 291 -18.48 -23.89 1.25
CA LYS A 291 -19.64 -24.73 0.85
C LYS A 291 -20.81 -24.66 1.83
N ARG A 292 -20.52 -24.51 3.13
CA ARG A 292 -21.54 -24.42 4.19
C ARG A 292 -22.01 -22.98 4.44
N SER A 293 -21.36 -22.00 3.82
CA SER A 293 -21.67 -20.59 3.97
C SER A 293 -22.64 -20.11 2.90
N MET A 294 -23.26 -18.94 3.12
CA MET A 294 -24.06 -18.22 2.13
C MET A 294 -23.20 -17.28 1.25
N LEU A 295 -21.87 -17.49 1.20
CA LEU A 295 -20.96 -16.56 0.54
C LEU A 295 -21.33 -16.33 -0.92
N LEU A 296 -21.67 -17.40 -1.66
CA LEU A 296 -21.95 -17.26 -3.09
C LEU A 296 -23.15 -16.34 -3.34
N GLN A 297 -24.22 -16.52 -2.57
CA GLN A 297 -25.42 -15.69 -2.62
C GLN A 297 -25.12 -14.25 -2.19
N ASN A 298 -24.35 -14.08 -1.12
CA ASN A 298 -23.97 -12.76 -0.63
C ASN A 298 -23.15 -11.99 -1.68
N LEU A 299 -22.17 -12.64 -2.32
CA LEU A 299 -21.38 -12.03 -3.39
C LEU A 299 -22.24 -11.64 -4.60
N THR A 300 -23.23 -12.45 -4.97
CA THR A 300 -24.21 -12.07 -6.00
C THR A 300 -24.93 -10.77 -5.64
N VAL A 301 -25.43 -10.66 -4.41
CA VAL A 301 -26.10 -9.45 -3.93
C VAL A 301 -25.14 -8.26 -3.99
N LEU A 302 -23.89 -8.44 -3.56
CA LEU A 302 -22.88 -7.38 -3.56
C LEU A 302 -22.57 -6.85 -4.96
N ILE A 303 -22.29 -7.72 -5.93
CA ILE A 303 -21.96 -7.25 -7.29
C ILE A 303 -23.15 -6.61 -8.00
N LEU A 304 -24.38 -7.06 -7.68
CA LEU A 304 -25.62 -6.48 -8.20
C LEU A 304 -25.95 -5.13 -7.56
N GLN A 305 -25.62 -4.96 -6.28
CA GLN A 305 -25.80 -3.70 -5.57
C GLN A 305 -24.73 -2.67 -5.97
N PHE A 306 -23.49 -3.10 -6.16
CA PHE A 306 -22.34 -2.24 -6.46
C PHE A 306 -21.81 -2.49 -7.88
N GLN A 307 -22.68 -2.23 -8.87
CA GLN A 307 -22.42 -2.57 -10.28
C GLN A 307 -21.29 -1.76 -10.94
N GLU A 308 -20.95 -0.60 -10.40
CA GLU A 308 -19.90 0.28 -10.95
C GLU A 308 -18.54 0.09 -10.27
N THR A 309 -18.44 -0.79 -9.26
CA THR A 309 -17.21 -0.93 -8.47
C THR A 309 -16.24 -1.92 -9.11
N THR A 310 -15.34 -1.41 -9.95
CA THR A 310 -14.30 -2.19 -10.64
C THR A 310 -13.39 -3.00 -9.69
N ILE A 311 -13.06 -2.44 -8.52
CA ILE A 311 -12.21 -3.09 -7.51
C ILE A 311 -12.90 -4.33 -6.94
N LEU A 312 -14.20 -4.22 -6.58
CA LEU A 312 -14.99 -5.37 -6.13
C LEU A 312 -15.07 -6.43 -7.23
N HIS A 313 -15.32 -6.01 -8.47
CA HIS A 313 -15.45 -6.94 -9.59
C HIS A 313 -14.14 -7.68 -9.85
N SER A 314 -12.99 -6.99 -9.74
CA SER A 314 -11.67 -7.63 -9.86
C SER A 314 -11.46 -8.70 -8.80
N SER A 315 -11.76 -8.38 -7.53
CA SER A 315 -11.67 -9.34 -6.42
C SER A 315 -12.63 -10.51 -6.61
N PHE A 316 -13.87 -10.25 -7.06
CA PHE A 316 -14.87 -11.25 -7.37
C PHE A 316 -14.43 -12.20 -8.49
N ARG A 317 -13.85 -11.68 -9.57
CA ARG A 317 -13.29 -12.53 -10.65
C ARG A 317 -12.18 -13.43 -10.14
N ASN A 318 -11.28 -12.90 -9.31
CA ASN A 318 -10.20 -13.69 -8.70
C ASN A 318 -10.76 -14.80 -7.79
N PHE A 319 -11.79 -14.48 -7.00
CA PHE A 319 -12.51 -15.47 -6.21
C PHE A 319 -13.10 -16.56 -7.09
N VAL A 320 -13.83 -16.22 -8.17
CA VAL A 320 -14.41 -17.22 -9.08
C VAL A 320 -13.33 -18.10 -9.68
N LYS A 321 -12.23 -17.53 -10.20
CA LYS A 321 -11.12 -18.32 -10.76
C LYS A 321 -10.58 -19.33 -9.76
N LYS A 322 -10.38 -18.90 -8.51
CA LYS A 322 -9.86 -19.76 -7.46
C LYS A 322 -10.89 -20.79 -7.01
N ALA A 323 -12.17 -20.42 -6.99
CA ALA A 323 -13.27 -21.33 -6.65
C ALA A 323 -13.37 -22.51 -7.61
N LEU A 324 -13.03 -22.31 -8.89
CA LEU A 324 -13.04 -23.34 -9.91
C LEU A 324 -11.89 -24.35 -9.80
N THR A 325 -10.89 -24.13 -8.92
CA THR A 325 -9.78 -25.08 -8.74
C THR A 325 -10.14 -26.30 -7.89
N ASP A 326 -11.22 -26.22 -7.10
CA ASP A 326 -11.77 -27.36 -6.34
C ASP A 326 -12.99 -27.92 -7.10
N ASN A 327 -12.94 -29.17 -7.56
CA ASN A 327 -13.98 -29.75 -8.42
C ASN A 327 -15.38 -29.70 -7.79
N ASP A 328 -15.46 -30.08 -6.52
CA ASP A 328 -16.72 -30.13 -5.79
C ASP A 328 -17.29 -28.72 -5.55
N TYR A 329 -16.44 -27.72 -5.31
CA TYR A 329 -16.90 -26.33 -5.18
C TYR A 329 -17.23 -25.70 -6.53
N ALA A 330 -16.47 -26.04 -7.57
CA ALA A 330 -16.66 -25.55 -8.93
C ALA A 330 -18.06 -25.86 -9.45
N GLU A 331 -18.57 -27.07 -9.20
CA GLU A 331 -19.95 -27.45 -9.58
C GLU A 331 -20.99 -26.49 -8.98
N VAL A 332 -20.87 -26.22 -7.68
CA VAL A 332 -21.78 -25.33 -6.94
C VAL A 332 -21.69 -23.90 -7.45
N VAL A 333 -20.47 -23.40 -7.66
CA VAL A 333 -20.20 -22.05 -8.18
C VAL A 333 -20.82 -21.86 -9.56
N VAL A 334 -20.58 -22.79 -10.48
CA VAL A 334 -21.11 -22.72 -11.85
C VAL A 334 -22.63 -22.81 -11.87
N THR A 335 -23.20 -23.68 -11.03
CA THR A 335 -24.65 -23.85 -10.93
C THR A 335 -25.34 -22.57 -10.43
N ILE A 336 -24.75 -21.90 -9.43
CA ILE A 336 -25.33 -20.67 -8.85
C ILE A 336 -25.09 -19.45 -9.73
N TYR A 337 -23.88 -19.28 -10.26
CA TYR A 337 -23.53 -18.06 -11.00
C TYR A 337 -23.92 -18.10 -12.46
N SER A 338 -23.87 -19.23 -13.15
CA SER A 338 -24.13 -19.25 -14.60
C SER A 338 -25.46 -18.61 -15.03
N PRO A 339 -26.63 -18.87 -14.39
CA PRO A 339 -27.88 -18.25 -14.84
C PRO A 339 -27.84 -16.72 -14.67
N ILE A 340 -27.28 -16.27 -13.54
CA ILE A 340 -27.23 -14.86 -13.17
C ILE A 340 -26.27 -14.09 -14.08
N MET A 341 -25.08 -14.65 -14.33
CA MET A 341 -24.09 -14.02 -15.20
C MET A 341 -24.57 -13.94 -16.64
N MET A 342 -25.27 -14.97 -17.14
CA MET A 342 -25.86 -14.95 -18.48
C MET A 342 -26.95 -13.88 -18.61
N ASP A 343 -27.88 -13.80 -17.65
CA ASP A 343 -28.94 -12.77 -17.67
C ASP A 343 -28.36 -11.34 -17.65
N ILE A 344 -27.38 -11.07 -16.79
CA ILE A 344 -26.74 -9.74 -16.70
C ILE A 344 -25.92 -9.43 -17.95
N ALA A 345 -25.20 -10.43 -18.48
CA ALA A 345 -24.43 -10.30 -19.71
C ALA A 345 -25.34 -9.99 -20.90
N HIS A 346 -26.44 -10.75 -21.05
CA HIS A 346 -27.43 -10.60 -22.12
C HIS A 346 -28.10 -9.21 -22.11
N ARG A 347 -28.44 -8.68 -20.93
CA ARG A 347 -29.10 -7.37 -20.83
C ARG A 347 -28.21 -6.20 -21.23
N HIS A 348 -26.88 -6.32 -21.13
CA HIS A 348 -25.91 -5.27 -21.43
C HIS A 348 -26.22 -3.89 -20.79
N GLN A 349 -26.94 -3.87 -19.67
CA GLN A 349 -27.41 -2.62 -19.06
C GLN A 349 -26.28 -1.84 -18.38
N ASN A 350 -25.30 -2.56 -17.82
CA ASN A 350 -24.22 -1.98 -17.05
C ASN A 350 -22.87 -2.18 -17.75
N LYS A 351 -22.15 -1.08 -18.03
CA LYS A 351 -20.89 -1.11 -18.78
C LYS A 351 -19.70 -1.66 -18.00
N VAL A 352 -19.82 -1.83 -16.69
CA VAL A 352 -18.77 -2.37 -15.82
C VAL A 352 -19.08 -3.81 -15.42
N LEU A 353 -20.32 -4.07 -14.97
CA LEU A 353 -20.76 -5.40 -14.56
C LEU A 353 -20.92 -6.37 -15.73
N SER A 354 -21.51 -5.95 -16.86
CA SER A 354 -21.72 -6.88 -17.98
C SER A 354 -20.39 -7.45 -18.52
N PRO A 355 -19.32 -6.67 -18.76
CA PRO A 355 -18.01 -7.23 -19.10
C PRO A 355 -17.45 -8.19 -18.05
N THR A 356 -17.64 -7.89 -16.76
CA THR A 356 -17.26 -8.80 -15.67
C THR A 356 -17.97 -10.15 -15.77
N CYS A 357 -19.28 -10.14 -16.06
CA CYS A 357 -20.06 -11.37 -16.28
C CYS A 357 -19.57 -12.14 -17.51
N PHE A 358 -19.29 -11.47 -18.63
CA PHE A 358 -18.71 -12.15 -19.80
C PHE A 358 -17.35 -12.78 -19.51
N GLU A 359 -16.47 -12.10 -18.77
CA GLU A 359 -15.17 -12.64 -18.39
C GLU A 359 -15.33 -13.90 -17.51
N ILE A 360 -16.27 -13.89 -16.57
CA ILE A 360 -16.60 -15.08 -15.75
C ILE A 360 -17.11 -16.23 -16.61
N MET A 361 -18.01 -15.96 -17.56
CA MET A 361 -18.53 -16.97 -18.48
C MET A 361 -17.42 -17.54 -19.37
N ASP A 362 -16.48 -16.71 -19.82
CA ASP A 362 -15.29 -17.15 -20.54
C ASP A 362 -14.44 -18.12 -19.70
N TYR A 363 -14.20 -17.80 -18.43
CA TYR A 363 -13.51 -18.73 -17.52
C TYR A 363 -14.27 -20.05 -17.34
N PHE A 364 -15.60 -20.01 -17.21
CA PHE A 364 -16.41 -21.23 -17.14
C PHE A 364 -16.26 -22.09 -18.41
N ILE A 365 -16.28 -21.48 -19.59
CA ILE A 365 -16.07 -22.16 -20.88
C ILE A 365 -14.68 -22.79 -20.92
N GLU A 366 -13.63 -22.04 -20.59
CA GLU A 366 -12.26 -22.54 -20.61
C GLU A 366 -12.05 -23.71 -19.64
N GLN A 367 -12.58 -23.60 -18.42
CA GLN A 367 -12.47 -24.65 -17.43
C GLN A 367 -13.32 -25.88 -17.80
N SER A 368 -14.48 -25.70 -18.43
CA SER A 368 -15.32 -26.83 -18.89
C SER A 368 -14.63 -27.74 -19.92
N LYS A 369 -13.66 -27.21 -20.68
CA LYS A 369 -12.85 -28.00 -21.63
C LYS A 369 -11.94 -29.00 -20.91
N LYS A 370 -11.54 -28.67 -19.66
CA LYS A 370 -10.61 -29.46 -18.84
C LYS A 370 -11.34 -30.24 -17.73
N ASN A 371 -12.50 -29.76 -17.31
CA ASN A 371 -13.24 -30.30 -16.18
C ASN A 371 -14.66 -30.75 -16.59
N PRO A 372 -14.94 -32.07 -16.64
CA PRO A 372 -16.24 -32.60 -17.05
C PRO A 372 -17.37 -32.24 -16.07
N VAL A 373 -17.05 -31.97 -14.79
CA VAL A 373 -18.04 -31.55 -13.79
C VAL A 373 -18.60 -30.17 -14.14
N ILE A 374 -17.72 -29.21 -14.45
CA ILE A 374 -18.11 -27.87 -14.91
C ILE A 374 -18.90 -27.96 -16.21
N LYS A 375 -18.46 -28.80 -17.16
CA LYS A 375 -19.18 -29.00 -18.43
C LYS A 375 -20.60 -29.50 -18.21
N LYS A 376 -20.78 -30.45 -17.29
CA LYS A 376 -22.10 -30.98 -16.92
C LYS A 376 -22.95 -29.90 -16.25
N ALA A 377 -22.39 -29.15 -15.32
CA ALA A 377 -23.10 -28.07 -14.61
C ALA A 377 -23.55 -26.93 -15.53
N LEU A 378 -22.78 -26.59 -16.56
CA LEU A 378 -23.22 -25.64 -17.58
C LEU A 378 -24.38 -26.21 -18.42
N ALA A 379 -24.28 -27.48 -18.82
CA ALA A 379 -25.30 -28.14 -19.63
C ALA A 379 -26.65 -28.33 -18.91
N THR A 380 -26.68 -28.27 -17.58
CA THR A 380 -27.95 -28.31 -16.83
C THR A 380 -28.72 -26.99 -16.89
N ASN A 381 -28.08 -25.89 -17.30
CA ASN A 381 -28.77 -24.61 -17.47
C ASN A 381 -29.47 -24.56 -18.85
N PRO A 382 -30.81 -24.42 -18.92
CA PRO A 382 -31.55 -24.42 -20.19
C PRO A 382 -31.10 -23.33 -21.17
N GLU A 383 -30.69 -22.16 -20.67
CA GLU A 383 -30.32 -21.00 -21.48
C GLU A 383 -28.89 -21.08 -22.01
N TRP A 384 -28.10 -22.04 -21.52
CA TRP A 384 -26.68 -22.18 -21.85
C TRP A 384 -26.41 -22.25 -23.35
N ASN A 385 -27.19 -23.07 -24.07
CA ASN A 385 -26.99 -23.30 -25.49
C ASN A 385 -27.28 -22.06 -26.34
N GLU A 386 -28.26 -21.24 -25.93
CA GLU A 386 -28.60 -20.00 -26.62
C GLU A 386 -27.50 -18.96 -26.38
N PHE A 387 -27.17 -18.71 -25.12
CA PHE A 387 -26.14 -17.76 -24.72
C PHE A 387 -24.79 -18.05 -25.40
N PHE A 388 -24.34 -19.32 -25.34
CA PHE A 388 -23.05 -19.73 -25.90
C PHE A 388 -22.96 -19.62 -27.43
N LYS A 389 -24.09 -19.79 -28.14
CA LYS A 389 -24.10 -19.75 -29.61
C LYS A 389 -24.34 -18.36 -30.18
N LYS A 390 -24.97 -17.47 -29.41
CA LYS A 390 -25.41 -16.15 -29.88
C LYS A 390 -24.70 -15.02 -29.16
N ASP A 391 -25.03 -14.79 -27.89
CA ASP A 391 -24.60 -13.60 -27.15
C ASP A 391 -23.08 -13.59 -26.93
N PHE A 392 -22.50 -14.75 -26.60
CA PHE A 392 -21.08 -14.86 -26.30
C PHE A 392 -20.17 -14.60 -27.53
N PRO A 393 -20.41 -15.21 -28.72
CA PRO A 393 -19.68 -14.86 -29.94
C PRO A 393 -19.83 -13.40 -30.36
N GLU A 394 -21.02 -12.80 -30.19
CA GLU A 394 -21.23 -11.37 -30.48
C GLU A 394 -20.36 -10.48 -29.60
N TYR A 395 -20.27 -10.77 -28.31
CA TYR A 395 -19.40 -10.06 -27.39
C TYR A 395 -17.91 -10.23 -27.74
N LYS A 396 -17.45 -11.44 -28.07
CA LYS A 396 -16.05 -11.67 -28.51
C LYS A 396 -15.72 -10.87 -29.77
N LYS A 397 -16.63 -10.83 -30.75
CA LYS A 397 -16.48 -10.00 -31.96
C LYS A 397 -16.40 -8.51 -31.63
N LEU A 398 -17.13 -8.04 -30.62
CA LEU A 398 -17.05 -6.65 -30.15
C LEU A 398 -15.67 -6.35 -29.54
N LEU A 399 -15.11 -7.25 -28.72
CA LEU A 399 -13.77 -7.08 -28.16
C LEU A 399 -12.67 -7.05 -29.23
N ASP A 400 -12.81 -7.87 -30.27
CA ASP A 400 -11.87 -7.91 -31.41
C ASP A 400 -12.05 -6.71 -32.37
N SER A 401 -13.13 -5.93 -32.22
CA SER A 401 -13.36 -4.76 -33.05
C SER A 401 -12.47 -3.58 -32.63
N SER A 402 -12.04 -2.76 -33.60
CA SER A 402 -11.22 -1.58 -33.32
C SER A 402 -11.96 -0.63 -32.37
N TYR A 403 -11.36 -0.36 -31.21
CA TYR A 403 -11.88 0.62 -30.25
C TYR A 403 -11.99 2.00 -30.91
N GLY A 404 -13.18 2.62 -30.85
CA GLY A 404 -13.47 3.90 -31.51
C GLY A 404 -13.90 3.80 -32.98
N GLY A 405 -14.01 2.58 -33.53
CA GLY A 405 -14.31 2.34 -34.94
C GLY A 405 -13.15 2.71 -35.87
N TYR A 406 -13.28 2.37 -37.16
CA TYR A 406 -12.52 3.11 -38.16
C TYR A 406 -12.98 4.56 -38.07
N LEU A 407 -12.11 5.47 -37.65
CA LEU A 407 -12.33 6.91 -37.76
C LEU A 407 -12.51 7.25 -39.24
N SER A 408 -13.73 7.05 -39.74
CA SER A 408 -14.09 7.32 -41.11
C SER A 408 -14.33 8.82 -41.26
N GLY A 409 -13.38 9.47 -41.92
CA GLY A 409 -13.69 10.39 -43.02
C GLY A 409 -14.04 11.85 -42.71
N LYS A 410 -14.25 12.30 -41.47
CA LYS A 410 -14.44 13.76 -41.22
C LYS A 410 -13.69 14.32 -40.02
N VAL A 411 -13.76 13.68 -38.85
CA VAL A 411 -13.11 14.21 -37.64
C VAL A 411 -11.58 14.14 -37.74
N VAL A 412 -11.02 13.06 -38.29
CA VAL A 412 -9.58 12.96 -38.56
C VAL A 412 -9.12 13.91 -39.66
N MET A 413 -9.98 14.22 -40.66
CA MET A 413 -9.66 15.25 -41.65
C MET A 413 -9.66 16.64 -41.02
N ILE A 414 -10.64 16.98 -40.19
CA ILE A 414 -10.69 18.26 -39.46
C ILE A 414 -9.47 18.42 -38.53
N PHE A 415 -9.07 17.37 -37.82
CA PHE A 415 -7.86 17.42 -37.00
C PHE A 415 -6.57 17.51 -37.84
N LYS A 416 -6.52 16.93 -39.04
CA LYS A 416 -5.38 17.11 -39.94
C LYS A 416 -5.33 18.51 -40.57
N GLU A 417 -6.48 19.13 -40.86
CA GLU A 417 -6.57 20.49 -41.41
C GLU A 417 -6.37 21.59 -40.37
N LEU A 418 -6.58 21.32 -39.08
CA LEU A 418 -6.35 22.29 -38.00
C LEU A 418 -4.91 22.31 -37.48
N PHE A 419 -4.13 21.25 -37.72
CA PHE A 419 -2.80 21.06 -37.15
C PHE A 419 -1.69 20.87 -38.21
N HIS A 420 -2.02 21.08 -39.48
CA HIS A 420 -1.09 21.41 -40.57
C HIS A 420 -1.49 22.76 -41.16
#